data_AF-A0A1Q9NUC7-F1
#
_entry.id   AF-A0A1Q9NUC7-F1
#
_cell.length_a   1.000
_cell.length_b   1.000
_cell.length_c   1.000
_cell.angle_alpha   90.00
_cell.angle_beta   90.00
_cell.angle_gamma   90.00
#
_symmetry.space_group_name_H-M   'P 1'
#
loop_
_entity.id
_entity.type
_entity.pdbx_description
1 polymer ?
#
loop_
_entity_poly.entity_id
_entity_poly.type
_entity_poly.pdbx_seq_one_letter_code
_entity_poly.pdbx_strand_id
1 'polypeptide(L)'
;MEVEKPTPKANELLIKVHAATVTLGDCELRSMKFQIWWIRPMVRLGFGVFRPRRSILGQEVAGTIEAIGTDVTKFKVGDKVFGPTGFGLGAYAEYKT
;
A
#
# COMPACT_ATOMS: atom_id res chain seq x y z
N MET A 1 -5.62 10.30 -10.71
CA MET A 1 -4.25 10.45 -11.26
C MET A 1 -3.94 9.16 -11.95
N GLU A 2 -3.54 9.22 -13.21
CA GLU A 2 -3.06 8.04 -13.92
C GLU A 2 -1.60 7.81 -13.54
N VAL A 3 -1.27 6.57 -13.21
CA VAL A 3 0.05 6.15 -12.73
C VAL A 3 0.42 4.88 -13.45
N GLU A 4 1.70 4.75 -13.78
CA GLU A 4 2.21 3.53 -14.41
C GLU A 4 1.96 2.30 -13.53
N LYS A 5 1.57 1.22 -14.19
CA LYS A 5 1.33 -0.06 -13.53
C LYS A 5 2.67 -0.59 -12.97
N PRO A 6 2.73 -0.92 -11.66
CA PRO A 6 3.95 -1.40 -11.06
C PRO A 6 4.30 -2.81 -11.57
N THR A 7 5.60 -3.10 -11.64
CA THR A 7 6.13 -4.44 -11.95
C THR A 7 6.69 -5.04 -10.66
N PRO A 8 6.29 -6.27 -10.26
CA PRO A 8 6.76 -6.87 -9.02
C PRO A 8 8.24 -7.22 -9.13
N LYS A 9 8.98 -7.03 -8.03
CA LYS A 9 10.35 -7.58 -7.90
C LYS A 9 10.33 -9.09 -7.73
N ALA A 10 11.51 -9.70 -7.73
CA ALA A 10 11.72 -11.15 -7.62
C ALA A 10 10.96 -11.79 -6.44
N ASN A 11 10.83 -11.09 -5.31
CA ASN A 11 10.17 -11.58 -4.10
C ASN A 11 8.79 -10.93 -3.82
N GLU A 12 8.21 -10.24 -4.79
CA GLU A 12 6.95 -9.48 -4.64
C GLU A 12 5.81 -10.11 -5.45
N LEU A 13 4.57 -9.74 -5.14
CA LEU A 13 3.36 -10.18 -5.82
C LEU A 13 2.67 -8.96 -6.42
N LEU A 14 2.34 -8.98 -7.71
CA LEU A 14 1.45 -7.97 -8.26
C LEU A 14 0.01 -8.39 -8.03
N ILE A 15 -0.69 -7.64 -7.20
CA ILE A 15 -2.08 -7.85 -6.85
C ILE A 15 -2.94 -6.88 -7.67
N LYS A 16 -3.94 -7.41 -8.39
CA LYS A 16 -5.06 -6.65 -8.91
C LYS A 16 -6.05 -6.43 -7.78
N VAL A 17 -6.23 -5.18 -7.38
CA VAL A 17 -7.05 -4.79 -6.24
C VAL A 17 -8.52 -4.91 -6.60
N HIS A 18 -9.28 -5.60 -5.76
CA HIS A 18 -10.75 -5.68 -5.85
C HIS A 18 -11.43 -4.90 -4.72
N ALA A 19 -10.81 -4.89 -3.54
CA ALA A 19 -11.29 -4.13 -2.40
C ALA A 19 -10.10 -3.59 -1.58
N ALA A 20 -10.30 -2.43 -0.98
CA ALA A 20 -9.40 -1.82 -0.01
C ALA A 20 -10.22 -1.25 1.14
N THR A 21 -9.69 -1.31 2.36
CA THR A 21 -10.37 -0.77 3.53
C THR A 21 -10.11 0.73 3.67
N VAL A 22 -11.07 1.43 4.27
CA VAL A 22 -10.94 2.85 4.62
C VAL A 22 -11.02 2.96 6.13
N THR A 23 -9.96 3.46 6.73
CA THR A 23 -9.81 3.53 8.19
C THR A 23 -9.59 4.96 8.66
N LEU A 24 -9.74 5.19 9.97
CA LEU A 24 -9.37 6.47 10.57
C LEU A 24 -7.87 6.78 10.36
N GLY A 25 -7.02 5.74 10.34
CA GLY A 25 -5.58 5.88 10.11
C GLY A 25 -5.27 6.53 8.77
N ASP A 26 -6.07 6.25 7.73
CA ASP A 26 -5.94 6.90 6.42
C ASP A 26 -6.22 8.40 6.50
N CYS A 27 -7.23 8.82 7.28
CA CYS A 27 -7.56 10.22 7.53
C CYS A 27 -6.48 10.94 8.35
N GLU A 28 -5.98 10.29 9.40
CA GLU A 28 -4.89 10.83 10.23
C GLU A 28 -3.61 11.02 9.41
N LEU A 29 -3.27 10.02 8.59
CA LEU A 29 -2.07 10.07 7.73
C LEU A 29 -2.21 11.09 6.61
N ARG A 30 -3.39 11.19 5.98
CA ARG A 30 -3.69 12.19 4.94
C ARG A 30 -3.58 13.62 5.48
N SER A 31 -4.16 13.87 6.65
CA SER A 31 -4.21 15.21 7.26
C SER A 31 -2.96 15.52 8.10
N MET A 32 -2.15 14.51 8.41
CA MET A 32 -1.08 14.54 9.40
C MET A 32 -1.57 15.04 10.77
N LYS A 33 -2.83 14.78 11.14
CA LYS A 33 -3.44 15.13 12.42
C LYS A 33 -3.71 13.86 13.21
N PHE A 34 -2.73 13.47 14.02
CA PHE A 34 -2.86 12.36 14.96
C PHE A 34 -3.30 12.87 16.32
N GLN A 35 -4.14 12.10 17.02
CA GLN A 35 -4.57 12.43 18.38
C GLN A 35 -3.37 12.60 19.34
N ILE A 36 -2.37 11.73 19.19
CA ILE A 36 -1.12 11.80 19.97
C ILE A 36 -0.15 12.74 19.25
N TRP A 37 -0.30 14.05 19.44
CA TRP A 37 0.41 15.07 18.66
C TRP A 37 1.95 14.96 18.65
N TRP A 38 2.56 14.43 19.72
CA TRP A 38 4.02 14.31 19.84
C TRP A 38 4.63 13.20 18.96
N ILE A 39 3.84 12.29 18.39
CA ILE A 39 4.35 11.31 17.41
C ILE A 39 4.51 11.92 16.01
N ARG A 40 3.89 13.08 15.74
CA ARG A 40 3.86 13.70 14.41
C ARG A 40 5.26 13.92 13.80
N PRO A 41 6.30 14.35 14.54
CA PRO A 41 7.65 14.46 13.98
C PRO A 41 8.20 13.12 13.51
N MET A 42 7.98 12.04 14.28
CA MET A 42 8.42 10.69 13.92
C MET A 42 7.69 10.18 12.67
N VAL A 43 6.36 10.37 12.61
CA VAL A 43 5.57 9.98 11.43
C VAL A 43 5.99 10.77 10.19
N ARG A 44 6.26 12.07 10.33
CA ARG A 44 6.80 12.91 9.24
C ARG A 44 8.17 12.45 8.75
N LEU A 45 9.04 11.94 9.64
CA LEU A 45 10.33 11.40 9.22
C LEU A 45 10.17 10.15 8.33
N GLY A 46 9.17 9.31 8.61
CA GLY A 46 8.84 8.12 7.80
C GLY A 46 8.12 8.46 6.50
N PHE A 47 7.07 9.27 6.56
CA PHE A 47 6.11 9.47 5.47
C PHE A 47 6.28 10.79 4.71
N GLY A 48 7.21 11.65 5.12
CA GLY A 48 7.55 12.90 4.44
C GLY A 48 7.41 14.12 5.35
N VAL A 49 8.49 14.92 5.40
CA VAL A 49 8.58 16.09 6.29
C VAL A 49 7.80 17.27 5.72
N PHE A 50 8.04 17.60 4.45
CA PHE A 50 7.44 18.75 3.76
C PHE A 50 6.33 18.35 2.78
N ARG A 51 6.45 17.16 2.19
CA ARG A 51 5.49 16.61 1.22
C ARG A 51 5.37 15.10 1.43
N PRO A 52 4.21 14.49 1.16
CA PRO A 52 4.05 13.04 1.28
C PRO A 52 5.04 12.30 0.37
N ARG A 53 5.77 11.33 0.93
CA ARG A 53 6.62 10.40 0.15
C ARG A 53 5.80 9.40 -0.65
N ARG A 54 4.57 9.13 -0.20
CA ARG A 54 3.60 8.25 -0.85
C ARG A 54 2.31 9.03 -1.02
N SER A 55 1.90 9.22 -2.28
CA SER A 55 0.67 9.95 -2.63
C SER A 55 -0.56 9.06 -2.58
N ILE A 56 -0.39 7.75 -2.84
CA ILE A 56 -1.45 6.75 -2.81
C ILE A 56 -1.44 6.07 -1.44
N LEU A 57 -2.54 6.19 -0.69
CA LEU A 57 -2.72 5.58 0.63
C LEU A 57 -3.40 4.20 0.53
N GLY A 58 -3.98 3.73 1.62
CA GLY A 58 -4.62 2.43 1.73
C GLY A 58 -3.66 1.44 2.38
N GLN A 59 -4.05 0.97 3.56
CA GLN A 59 -3.21 0.15 4.44
C GLN A 59 -3.48 -1.36 4.28
N GLU A 60 -4.61 -1.73 3.68
CA GLU A 60 -5.01 -3.13 3.51
C GLU A 60 -5.65 -3.32 2.14
N VAL A 61 -5.40 -4.48 1.56
CA VAL A 61 -5.80 -4.83 0.20
C VAL A 61 -6.41 -6.23 0.17
N ALA A 62 -7.42 -6.41 -0.67
CA ALA A 62 -7.93 -7.72 -1.06
C ALA A 62 -8.08 -7.76 -2.59
N GLY A 63 -7.60 -8.84 -3.20
CA GLY A 63 -7.41 -8.88 -4.64
C GLY A 63 -7.08 -10.26 -5.17
N THR A 64 -6.70 -10.28 -6.43
CA THR A 64 -6.22 -11.47 -7.13
C THR A 64 -4.79 -11.25 -7.59
N ILE A 65 -3.92 -12.25 -7.47
CA ILE A 65 -2.55 -12.17 -7.98
C ILE A 65 -2.60 -12.15 -9.51
N GLU A 66 -2.08 -11.08 -10.10
CA GLU A 66 -1.97 -10.91 -11.55
C GLU A 66 -0.58 -11.30 -12.07
N ALA A 67 0.49 -11.05 -11.31
CA ALA A 67 1.84 -11.49 -11.62
C ALA A 67 2.63 -11.81 -10.34
N ILE A 68 3.67 -12.61 -10.46
CA ILE A 68 4.56 -12.99 -9.36
C ILE A 68 6.02 -12.73 -9.74
N GLY A 69 6.83 -12.39 -8.76
CA GLY A 69 8.28 -12.39 -8.90
C GLY A 69 8.85 -13.80 -9.05
N THR A 70 10.08 -13.89 -9.58
CA THR A 70 10.76 -15.16 -9.88
C THR A 70 11.05 -16.04 -8.66
N ASP A 71 11.17 -15.44 -7.48
CA ASP A 71 11.57 -16.11 -6.25
C ASP A 71 10.34 -16.46 -5.38
N VAL A 72 9.13 -16.16 -5.86
CA VAL A 72 7.88 -16.48 -5.20
C VAL A 72 7.52 -17.94 -5.46
N THR A 73 7.48 -18.74 -4.40
CA THR A 73 7.19 -20.19 -4.49
C THR A 73 5.88 -20.63 -3.85
N LYS A 74 5.29 -19.78 -3.00
CA LYS A 74 4.09 -20.12 -2.18
C LYS A 74 2.77 -19.73 -2.83
N PHE A 75 2.81 -18.90 -3.86
CA PHE A 75 1.63 -18.31 -4.50
C PHE A 75 1.72 -18.48 -6.00
N LYS A 76 0.57 -18.48 -6.66
CA LYS A 76 0.47 -18.52 -8.13
C LYS A 76 -0.45 -17.41 -8.64
N VAL A 77 -0.27 -17.07 -9.92
CA VAL A 77 -1.18 -16.16 -10.64
C VAL A 77 -2.60 -16.73 -10.59
N GLY A 78 -3.57 -15.86 -10.29
CA GLY A 78 -4.98 -16.19 -10.12
C GLY A 78 -5.39 -16.51 -8.68
N ASP A 79 -4.45 -16.64 -7.73
CA ASP A 79 -4.82 -16.82 -6.33
C ASP A 79 -5.49 -15.56 -5.76
N LYS A 80 -6.53 -15.78 -4.93
CA LYS A 80 -7.18 -14.72 -4.17
C LYS A 80 -6.41 -14.49 -2.87
N VAL A 81 -6.03 -13.25 -2.63
CA VAL A 81 -5.21 -12.86 -1.47
C VAL A 81 -5.78 -11.62 -0.79
N PHE A 82 -5.48 -11.49 0.50
CA PHE A 82 -5.75 -10.29 1.27
C PHE A 82 -4.63 -10.07 2.30
N GLY A 83 -4.43 -8.83 2.71
CA GLY A 83 -3.47 -8.51 3.76
C GLY A 83 -3.11 -7.04 3.85
N PRO A 84 -2.26 -6.67 4.83
CA PRO A 84 -1.77 -5.31 4.98
C PRO A 84 -0.73 -4.98 3.90
N THR A 85 -0.73 -3.75 3.41
CA THR A 85 0.30 -3.22 2.48
C THR A 85 1.59 -2.78 3.19
N GLY A 86 1.66 -2.97 4.51
CA GLY A 86 2.73 -2.45 5.36
C GLY A 86 2.91 -0.93 5.24
N PHE A 87 4.14 -0.46 5.48
CA PHE A 87 4.49 0.96 5.34
C PHE A 87 4.52 1.46 3.89
N GLY A 88 4.39 0.56 2.91
CA GLY A 88 4.37 0.91 1.49
C GLY A 88 3.10 1.64 1.06
N LEU A 89 1.98 1.37 1.76
CA LEU A 89 0.63 1.82 1.39
C LEU A 89 0.28 1.44 -0.06
N GLY A 90 -0.72 2.09 -0.64
CA GLY A 90 -1.03 1.99 -2.06
C GLY A 90 -2.18 1.05 -2.40
N ALA A 91 -2.98 0.63 -1.41
CA ALA A 91 -4.18 -0.15 -1.69
C ALA A 91 -5.27 0.66 -2.41
N TYR A 92 -5.23 2.00 -2.39
CA TYR A 92 -6.13 2.85 -3.18
C TYR A 92 -5.68 3.03 -4.64
N ALA A 93 -5.32 1.91 -5.28
CA ALA A 93 -4.95 1.82 -6.68
C ALA A 93 -5.52 0.52 -7.26
N GLU A 94 -5.58 0.42 -8.58
CA GLU A 94 -6.00 -0.81 -9.26
C GLU A 94 -4.97 -1.95 -9.10
N TYR A 95 -3.71 -1.59 -8.83
CA TYR A 95 -2.57 -2.48 -8.77
C TYR A 95 -1.62 -2.17 -7.62
N LYS A 96 -1.15 -3.21 -6.94
CA LYS A 96 -0.19 -3.09 -5.84
C LYS A 96 0.82 -4.25 -5.85
N THR A 97 2.11 -3.93 -5.70
CA THR A 97 3.19 -4.91 -5.51
C THR A 97 3.62 -5.08 -4.06
#